data_AF-A0A7S4EXN6-F1
#
_entry.id   AF-A0A7S4EXN6-F1
#
_cell.length_a   1.000
_cell.length_b   1.000
_cell.length_c   1.000
_cell.angle_alpha   90.00
_cell.angle_beta   90.00
_cell.angle_gamma   90.00
#
_symmetry.space_group_name_H-M   'P 1'
#
loop_
_entity.id
_entity.type
_entity.pdbx_description
1 polymer ?
#
loop_
_entity_poly.entity_id
_entity_poly.type
_entity_poly.pdbx_seq_one_letter_code
_entity_poly.pdbx_strand_id
1 'polypeptide(L)'
;TPAVFETAPSRTSPAPAPSAEPPPSKQPVAAKSRAPPREERDVIADQEAREVIASLRNSVDIDDAHMDEDRQAIFKIMQEIFSLRHLSSSRPFLSATESATLTLPLNLIGVRDKYLANELTDIGGFAKEMRKTFAQCYLLHGAPKDSLISKKCERLDAVFEQQISLLPHAIRSRASILLAPPFDDQSSSNGDGAPPEDTSKRDNEERRRSSRARVDVVLPTTLQLVEQEKQRQRAMLEQSKRLERERARNAAEEWAAAEVDADTLAQVRECEASISTAQFLTSCSDEIG
;
A
#
# COMPACT_ATOMS: atom_id res chain seq x y z
N THR A 1 -51.10 -47.78 -34.01
CA THR A 1 -51.85 -46.53 -34.27
C THR A 1 -50.91 -45.50 -34.85
N PRO A 2 -50.98 -45.26 -36.17
CA PRO A 2 -50.29 -44.18 -36.87
C PRO A 2 -51.21 -42.97 -37.09
N ALA A 3 -50.63 -41.78 -37.25
CA ALA A 3 -51.19 -40.61 -37.92
C ALA A 3 -49.97 -39.90 -38.55
N VAL A 4 -49.75 -39.81 -39.86
CA VAL A 4 -50.56 -39.33 -41.01
C VAL A 4 -51.01 -37.88 -40.81
N PHE A 5 -50.37 -36.96 -41.52
CA PHE A 5 -50.94 -35.99 -42.49
C PHE A 5 -49.73 -35.32 -43.22
N GLU A 6 -49.51 -35.50 -44.53
CA GLU A 6 -50.11 -34.76 -45.68
C GLU A 6 -49.73 -33.25 -45.67
N THR A 7 -49.36 -32.52 -46.74
CA THR A 7 -49.20 -32.73 -48.19
C THR A 7 -48.38 -31.53 -48.74
N ALA A 8 -47.80 -31.68 -49.94
CA ALA A 8 -47.03 -30.71 -50.77
C ALA A 8 -47.88 -29.49 -51.29
N PRO A 9 -47.54 -28.68 -52.34
CA PRO A 9 -46.35 -28.58 -53.22
C PRO A 9 -45.89 -27.15 -53.69
N SER A 10 -44.76 -27.12 -54.42
CA SER A 10 -44.37 -26.32 -55.62
C SER A 10 -44.81 -24.86 -55.83
N ARG A 11 -43.85 -23.95 -56.13
CA ARG A 11 -43.66 -23.33 -57.48
C ARG A 11 -42.65 -22.13 -57.52
N THR A 12 -41.68 -22.27 -58.44
CA THR A 12 -41.12 -21.28 -59.42
C THR A 12 -40.74 -19.83 -59.03
N SER A 13 -39.43 -19.53 -59.13
CA SER A 13 -38.69 -18.46 -59.89
C SER A 13 -39.26 -17.03 -60.05
N PRO A 14 -38.48 -15.98 -60.43
CA PRO A 14 -37.04 -15.87 -60.73
C PRO A 14 -36.31 -14.65 -60.06
N ALA A 15 -35.00 -14.56 -60.31
CA ALA A 15 -34.10 -13.46 -59.95
C ALA A 15 -34.41 -12.10 -60.62
N PRO A 16 -33.83 -11.02 -60.08
CA PRO A 16 -33.16 -10.04 -60.95
C PRO A 16 -31.79 -9.56 -60.45
N ALA A 17 -30.87 -9.51 -61.42
CA ALA A 17 -29.72 -8.60 -61.63
C ALA A 17 -28.63 -8.39 -60.56
N PRO A 18 -27.33 -8.55 -60.91
CA PRO A 18 -26.21 -8.13 -60.08
C PRO A 18 -26.03 -6.60 -60.12
N SER A 19 -26.15 -5.95 -58.96
CA SER A 19 -25.70 -4.57 -58.81
C SER A 19 -24.18 -4.53 -58.75
N ALA A 20 -23.60 -3.72 -59.62
CA ALA A 20 -22.18 -3.46 -59.70
C ALA A 20 -21.63 -2.92 -58.37
N GLU A 21 -20.71 -3.68 -57.76
CA GLU A 21 -19.86 -3.21 -56.67
C GLU A 21 -18.92 -2.11 -57.19
N PRO A 22 -18.81 -0.96 -56.51
CA PRO A 22 -17.77 0.02 -56.78
C PRO A 22 -16.40 -0.52 -56.33
N PRO A 23 -15.30 -0.11 -56.99
CA PRO A 23 -13.96 -0.57 -56.62
C PRO A 23 -13.60 -0.15 -55.19
N PRO A 24 -12.87 -0.97 -54.43
CA PRO A 24 -12.49 -0.62 -53.07
C PRO A 24 -11.58 0.60 -53.07
N SER A 25 -12.08 1.68 -52.48
CA SER A 25 -11.29 2.81 -52.00
C SER A 25 -10.06 2.27 -51.27
N LYS A 26 -8.88 2.61 -51.77
CA LYS A 26 -7.60 2.39 -51.09
C LYS A 26 -7.66 3.13 -49.76
N GLN A 27 -8.05 2.43 -48.71
CA GLN A 27 -7.85 2.89 -47.35
C GLN A 27 -6.34 3.10 -47.15
N PRO A 28 -5.89 4.27 -46.67
CA PRO A 28 -4.50 4.44 -46.27
C PRO A 28 -4.23 3.45 -45.15
N VAL A 29 -3.33 2.51 -45.45
CA VAL A 29 -2.82 1.53 -44.50
C VAL A 29 -2.33 2.32 -43.30
N ALA A 30 -3.04 2.19 -42.18
CA ALA A 30 -2.68 2.83 -40.93
C ALA A 30 -1.20 2.51 -40.66
N ALA A 31 -0.37 3.56 -40.67
CA ALA A 31 1.03 3.46 -40.32
C ALA A 31 1.09 2.85 -38.91
N LYS A 32 1.45 1.57 -38.85
CA LYS A 32 1.71 0.85 -37.62
C LYS A 32 2.85 1.61 -36.95
N SER A 33 2.52 2.45 -35.97
CA SER A 33 3.46 3.30 -35.26
C SER A 33 4.51 2.39 -34.64
N ARG A 34 5.65 2.30 -35.32
CA ARG A 34 6.77 1.51 -34.87
C ARG A 34 7.27 2.20 -33.61
N ALA A 35 7.02 1.56 -32.48
CA ALA A 35 7.53 1.94 -31.18
C ALA A 35 9.00 2.40 -31.33
N PRO A 36 9.37 3.59 -30.84
CA PRO A 36 10.72 4.11 -31.04
C PRO A 36 11.74 3.15 -30.42
N PRO A 37 12.92 2.97 -31.04
CA PRO A 37 14.01 2.19 -30.49
C PRO A 37 14.35 2.61 -29.05
N ARG A 38 14.86 1.66 -28.26
CA ARG A 38 15.10 1.84 -26.81
C ARG A 38 15.94 3.07 -26.48
N GLU A 39 16.97 3.34 -27.29
CA GLU A 39 17.84 4.51 -27.13
C GLU A 39 17.08 5.84 -27.32
N GLU A 40 16.19 5.92 -28.30
CA GLU A 40 15.38 7.11 -28.56
C GLU A 40 14.40 7.35 -27.42
N ARG A 41 13.82 6.30 -26.83
CA ARG A 41 12.96 6.39 -25.64
C ARG A 41 13.72 6.93 -24.42
N ASP A 42 14.97 6.51 -24.24
CA ASP A 42 15.79 6.98 -23.13
C ASP A 42 16.13 8.47 -23.27
N VAL A 43 16.38 8.95 -24.49
CA VAL A 43 16.61 10.38 -24.77
C VAL A 43 15.33 11.18 -24.54
N ILE A 44 14.18 10.70 -25.02
CA ILE A 44 12.87 11.35 -24.79
C ILE A 44 12.58 11.44 -23.28
N ALA A 45 12.79 10.35 -22.53
CA ALA A 45 12.55 10.34 -21.10
C ALA A 45 13.47 11.30 -20.32
N ASP A 46 14.74 11.42 -20.72
CA ASP A 46 15.67 12.40 -20.12
C ASP A 46 15.22 13.84 -20.40
N GLN A 47 14.79 14.11 -21.64
CA GLN A 47 14.30 15.42 -22.05
C GLN A 47 12.99 15.79 -21.31
N GLU A 48 12.01 14.89 -21.24
CA GLU A 48 10.77 15.07 -20.48
C GLU A 48 11.06 15.41 -19.02
N ALA A 49 11.95 14.65 -18.37
CA ALA A 49 12.31 14.89 -16.98
C ALA A 49 12.97 16.27 -16.79
N ARG A 50 13.85 16.69 -17.70
CA ARG A 50 14.48 18.02 -17.65
C ARG A 50 13.47 19.15 -17.86
N GLU A 51 12.50 18.96 -18.76
CA GLU A 51 11.43 19.93 -19.00
C GLU A 51 10.54 20.11 -17.77
N VAL A 52 10.20 19.01 -17.09
CA VAL A 52 9.45 19.05 -15.83
C VAL A 52 10.20 19.84 -14.76
N ILE A 53 11.51 19.64 -14.64
CA ILE A 53 12.39 20.36 -13.72
C ILE A 53 12.46 21.85 -14.08
N ALA A 54 12.65 22.17 -15.36
CA ALA A 54 12.70 23.55 -15.85
C ALA A 54 11.37 24.28 -15.62
N SER A 55 10.24 23.60 -15.86
CA SER A 55 8.90 24.13 -15.62
C SER A 55 8.68 24.50 -14.14
N LEU A 56 9.11 23.65 -13.20
CA LEU A 56 9.01 23.96 -11.76
C LEU A 56 9.92 25.14 -11.36
N ARG A 57 11.07 25.30 -12.02
CA ARG A 57 11.96 26.44 -11.76
C ARG A 57 11.37 27.75 -12.28
N ASN A 58 10.68 27.70 -13.41
CA ASN A 58 10.06 28.87 -14.02
C ASN A 58 8.73 29.28 -13.33
N SER A 59 8.13 28.41 -12.52
CA SER A 59 6.92 28.76 -11.74
C SER A 59 7.20 29.63 -10.51
N VAL A 60 8.47 29.97 -10.24
CA VAL A 60 8.91 30.80 -9.10
C VAL A 60 8.43 32.26 -9.23
N ASP A 61 8.14 32.73 -10.44
CA ASP A 61 7.82 34.14 -10.68
C ASP A 61 6.40 34.55 -10.25
N ILE A 62 5.63 33.65 -9.62
CA ILE A 62 4.26 33.89 -9.16
C ILE A 62 4.26 34.07 -7.63
N ASP A 63 4.39 35.32 -7.20
CA ASP A 63 4.08 35.84 -5.86
C ASP A 63 4.80 35.21 -4.66
N ASP A 64 6.12 35.36 -4.61
CA ASP A 64 6.96 35.05 -3.43
C ASP A 64 6.55 35.87 -2.17
N ALA A 65 5.85 37.00 -2.36
CA ALA A 65 5.44 37.89 -1.28
C ALA A 65 4.24 37.39 -0.43
N HIS A 66 3.51 36.36 -0.87
CA HIS A 66 2.31 35.86 -0.18
C HIS A 66 2.31 34.34 0.04
N MET A 67 3.45 33.65 -0.11
CA MET A 67 3.48 32.22 0.19
C MET A 67 3.55 31.96 1.69
N ASP A 68 2.58 31.20 2.20
CA ASP A 68 2.60 30.65 3.56
C ASP A 68 3.87 29.80 3.80
N GLU A 69 4.32 29.73 5.06
CA GLU A 69 5.53 29.00 5.46
C GLU A 69 5.53 27.53 4.99
N ASP A 70 4.37 26.87 5.02
CA ASP A 70 4.20 25.51 4.54
C ASP A 70 4.40 25.41 3.02
N ARG A 71 3.80 26.34 2.28
CA ARG A 71 3.87 26.35 0.82
C ARG A 71 5.30 26.63 0.35
N GLN A 72 6.03 27.48 1.08
CA GLN A 72 7.47 27.71 0.86
C GLN A 72 8.30 26.46 1.20
N ALA A 73 7.98 25.76 2.28
CA ALA A 73 8.66 24.52 2.67
C ALA A 73 8.45 23.42 1.62
N ILE A 74 7.20 23.20 1.18
CA ILE A 74 6.86 22.26 0.10
C ILE A 74 7.65 22.61 -1.16
N PHE A 75 7.67 23.89 -1.53
CA PHE A 75 8.37 24.36 -2.71
C PHE A 75 9.87 24.04 -2.66
N LYS A 76 10.53 24.31 -1.54
CA LYS A 76 11.96 24.00 -1.34
C LYS A 76 12.25 22.50 -1.43
N ILE A 77 11.39 21.67 -0.84
CA ILE A 77 11.53 20.21 -0.92
C ILE A 77 11.37 19.75 -2.35
N MET A 78 10.36 20.25 -3.07
CA MET A 78 10.15 19.94 -4.48
C MET A 78 11.35 20.40 -5.32
N GLN A 79 11.87 21.61 -5.12
CA GLN A 79 13.07 22.07 -5.84
C GLN A 79 14.27 21.14 -5.64
N GLU A 80 14.50 20.65 -4.42
CA GLU A 80 15.59 19.70 -4.18
C GLU A 80 15.31 18.37 -4.89
N ILE A 81 14.14 17.75 -4.70
CA ILE A 81 13.80 16.45 -5.30
C ILE A 81 13.79 16.49 -6.82
N PHE A 82 13.35 17.61 -7.39
CA PHE A 82 13.31 17.90 -8.82
C PHE A 82 14.60 18.61 -9.27
N SER A 83 15.70 18.51 -8.53
CA SER A 83 16.98 19.05 -8.99
C SER A 83 17.68 18.11 -9.96
N LEU A 84 18.52 18.68 -10.82
CA LEU A 84 19.38 17.90 -11.72
C LEU A 84 20.34 16.97 -10.95
N ARG A 85 20.62 17.25 -9.67
CA ARG A 85 21.44 16.40 -8.79
C ARG A 85 20.84 15.00 -8.64
N HIS A 86 19.50 14.92 -8.55
CA HIS A 86 18.81 13.66 -8.32
C HIS A 86 18.20 13.07 -9.60
N LEU A 87 18.47 13.66 -10.76
CA LEU A 87 17.87 13.28 -12.05
C LEU A 87 17.99 11.78 -12.35
N SER A 88 19.14 11.16 -12.06
CA SER A 88 19.32 9.71 -12.30
C SER A 88 18.33 8.83 -11.51
N SER A 89 17.90 9.32 -10.35
CA SER A 89 16.95 8.65 -9.46
C SER A 89 15.51 9.11 -9.74
N SER A 90 15.27 10.39 -10.03
CA SER A 90 13.94 10.97 -10.25
C SER A 90 13.39 10.78 -11.66
N ARG A 91 14.23 10.58 -12.69
CA ARG A 91 13.79 10.40 -14.09
C ARG A 91 12.60 9.44 -14.27
N PRO A 92 12.58 8.23 -13.68
CA PRO A 92 11.48 7.30 -13.89
C PRO A 92 10.14 7.78 -13.34
N PHE A 93 10.17 8.74 -12.41
CA PHE A 93 9.01 9.33 -11.77
C PHE A 93 8.64 10.71 -12.35
N LEU A 94 9.48 11.25 -13.24
CA LEU A 94 9.32 12.54 -13.91
C LEU A 94 9.10 12.42 -15.43
N SER A 95 9.36 11.24 -16.01
CA SER A 95 9.04 10.94 -17.41
C SER A 95 7.71 10.22 -17.50
N ALA A 96 6.81 10.75 -18.33
CA ALA A 96 5.54 10.08 -18.66
C ALA A 96 5.80 8.79 -19.44
N THR A 97 6.80 8.81 -20.33
CA THR A 97 7.22 7.66 -21.11
C THR A 97 7.72 6.51 -20.22
N GLU A 98 8.59 6.77 -19.24
CA GLU A 98 9.04 5.74 -18.30
C GLU A 98 7.91 5.31 -17.33
N SER A 99 7.13 6.27 -16.81
CA SER A 99 6.03 5.97 -15.88
C SER A 99 5.01 5.01 -16.50
N ALA A 100 4.67 5.20 -17.79
CA ALA A 100 3.76 4.33 -18.53
C ALA A 100 4.32 2.90 -18.67
N THR A 101 5.63 2.76 -18.91
CA THR A 101 6.26 1.43 -18.98
C THR A 101 6.32 0.72 -17.63
N LEU A 102 6.38 1.48 -16.54
CA LEU A 102 6.47 0.97 -15.18
C LEU A 102 5.08 0.75 -14.54
N THR A 103 4.00 1.08 -15.25
CA THR A 103 2.61 0.99 -14.73
C THR A 103 2.42 1.74 -13.41
N LEU A 104 3.19 2.80 -13.17
CA LEU A 104 3.13 3.61 -11.96
C LEU A 104 1.88 4.50 -11.99
N PRO A 105 0.87 4.28 -11.11
CA PRO A 105 -0.40 5.01 -11.15
C PRO A 105 -0.30 6.45 -10.59
N LEU A 106 0.66 6.70 -9.71
CA LEU A 106 1.04 8.03 -9.25
C LEU A 106 2.52 8.27 -9.58
N ASN A 107 2.79 9.43 -10.19
CA ASN A 107 4.13 9.90 -10.50
C ASN A 107 4.40 11.23 -9.75
N LEU A 108 5.66 11.62 -9.62
CA LEU A 108 6.02 12.88 -8.95
C LEU A 108 5.46 14.10 -9.69
N ILE A 109 5.23 13.97 -11.00
CA ILE A 109 4.53 14.97 -11.82
C ILE A 109 3.14 15.27 -11.25
N GLY A 110 2.36 14.25 -10.90
CA GLY A 110 1.03 14.44 -10.33
C GLY A 110 1.07 15.19 -9.00
N VAL A 111 2.07 14.92 -8.15
CA VAL A 111 2.26 15.69 -6.90
C VAL A 111 2.61 17.14 -7.20
N ARG A 112 3.48 17.38 -8.19
CA ARG A 112 3.82 18.73 -8.66
C ARG A 112 2.58 19.48 -9.18
N ASP A 113 1.79 18.83 -10.00
CA ASP A 113 0.62 19.45 -10.63
C ASP A 113 -0.44 19.82 -9.59
N LYS A 114 -0.65 18.96 -8.58
CA LYS A 114 -1.50 19.28 -7.42
C LYS A 114 -0.98 20.48 -6.63
N TYR A 115 0.34 20.59 -6.44
CA TYR A 115 0.94 21.75 -5.78
C TYR A 115 0.71 23.04 -6.60
N LEU A 116 0.94 23.00 -7.91
CA LEU A 116 0.72 24.14 -8.82
C LEU A 116 -0.76 24.54 -8.91
N ALA A 117 -1.67 23.58 -8.76
CA ALA A 117 -3.11 23.79 -8.70
C ALA A 117 -3.61 24.29 -7.32
N ASN A 118 -2.71 24.55 -6.37
CA ASN A 118 -3.03 24.92 -4.98
C ASN A 118 -3.86 23.87 -4.21
N GLU A 119 -3.77 22.59 -4.58
CA GLU A 119 -4.40 21.50 -3.84
C GLU A 119 -3.57 21.02 -2.65
N LEU A 120 -2.26 21.30 -2.65
CA LEU A 120 -1.31 20.95 -1.59
C LEU A 120 -0.85 22.21 -0.86
N THR A 121 -1.71 22.73 0.02
CA THR A 121 -1.44 23.94 0.81
C THR A 121 -0.69 23.64 2.12
N ASP A 122 -0.90 22.45 2.69
CA ASP A 122 -0.29 22.04 3.95
C ASP A 122 0.84 21.01 3.75
N ILE A 123 1.89 21.12 4.58
CA ILE A 123 3.06 20.24 4.49
C ILE A 123 2.72 18.77 4.76
N GLY A 124 1.72 18.49 5.59
CA GLY A 124 1.30 17.14 5.96
C GLY A 124 0.65 16.41 4.78
N GLY A 125 -0.26 17.08 4.08
CA GLY A 125 -0.92 16.61 2.87
C GLY A 125 0.08 16.36 1.75
N PHE A 126 1.01 17.29 1.52
CA PHE A 126 2.12 17.08 0.59
C PHE A 126 2.96 15.84 0.95
N ALA A 127 3.39 15.74 2.21
CA ALA A 127 4.21 14.62 2.66
C ALA A 127 3.48 13.28 2.50
N LYS A 128 2.16 13.25 2.75
CA LYS A 128 1.33 12.06 2.54
C LYS A 128 1.30 11.62 1.07
N GLU A 129 1.13 12.55 0.13
CA GLU A 129 1.10 12.24 -1.31
C GLU A 129 2.47 11.78 -1.84
N MET A 130 3.56 12.41 -1.37
CA MET A 130 4.93 11.96 -1.68
C MET A 130 5.16 10.53 -1.21
N ARG A 131 4.85 10.24 0.06
CA ARG A 131 5.02 8.90 0.64
C ARG A 131 4.13 7.85 0.01
N LYS A 132 2.92 8.22 -0.41
CA LYS A 132 2.02 7.35 -1.19
C LYS A 132 2.64 6.95 -2.51
N THR A 133 3.30 7.89 -3.20
CA THR A 133 4.02 7.63 -4.45
C THR A 133 5.16 6.62 -4.24
N PHE A 134 5.96 6.80 -3.18
CA PHE A 134 7.03 5.86 -2.85
C PHE A 134 6.51 4.48 -2.43
N ALA A 135 5.49 4.44 -1.58
CA ALA A 135 4.86 3.20 -1.12
C ALA A 135 4.31 2.38 -2.30
N GLN A 136 3.67 3.05 -3.26
CA GLN A 136 3.16 2.39 -4.46
C GLN A 136 4.27 1.79 -5.32
N CYS A 137 5.41 2.46 -5.43
CA CYS A 137 6.59 1.92 -6.11
C CYS A 137 7.06 0.61 -5.45
N TYR A 138 7.18 0.58 -4.12
CA TYR A 138 7.59 -0.64 -3.41
C TYR A 138 6.55 -1.77 -3.47
N LEU A 139 5.26 -1.43 -3.47
CA LEU A 139 4.19 -2.42 -3.62
C LEU A 139 4.18 -3.07 -5.01
N LEU A 140 4.44 -2.29 -6.06
CA LEU A 140 4.44 -2.79 -7.44
C LEU A 140 5.73 -3.51 -7.81
N HIS A 141 6.88 -2.99 -7.39
CA HIS A 141 8.18 -3.48 -7.86
C HIS A 141 8.98 -4.22 -6.78
N GLY A 142 8.47 -4.33 -5.56
CA GLY A 142 9.13 -5.03 -4.45
C GLY A 142 10.22 -4.20 -3.78
N ALA A 143 11.05 -4.88 -2.98
CA ALA A 143 12.09 -4.24 -2.19
C ALA A 143 13.23 -3.71 -3.07
N PRO A 144 14.01 -2.72 -2.61
CA PRO A 144 15.17 -2.20 -3.34
C PRO A 144 16.18 -3.28 -3.75
N LYS A 145 16.31 -4.38 -3.00
CA LYS A 145 17.20 -5.49 -3.36
C LYS A 145 16.79 -6.19 -4.66
N ASP A 146 15.49 -6.19 -4.97
CA ASP A 146 14.90 -6.98 -6.04
C ASP A 146 14.68 -6.15 -7.32
N SER A 147 14.66 -4.82 -7.22
CA SER A 147 14.29 -3.94 -8.32
C SER A 147 15.10 -2.65 -8.39
N LEU A 148 15.63 -2.33 -9.58
CA LEU A 148 16.38 -1.09 -9.84
C LEU A 148 15.51 0.16 -9.62
N ILE A 149 14.22 0.11 -9.97
CA ILE A 149 13.32 1.24 -9.75
C ILE A 149 13.07 1.45 -8.25
N SER A 150 12.95 0.38 -7.47
CA SER A 150 12.85 0.46 -6.01
C SER A 150 14.13 1.03 -5.37
N LYS A 151 15.33 0.74 -5.92
CA LYS A 151 16.59 1.40 -5.47
C LYS A 151 16.60 2.91 -5.76
N LYS A 152 16.07 3.32 -6.92
CA LYS A 152 15.95 4.74 -7.25
C LYS A 152 14.93 5.42 -6.35
N CYS A 153 13.81 4.77 -6.08
CA CYS A 153 12.79 5.20 -5.12
C CYS A 153 13.38 5.42 -3.72
N GLU A 154 14.13 4.44 -3.21
CA GLU A 154 14.79 4.50 -1.88
C GLU A 154 15.70 5.72 -1.74
N ARG A 155 16.46 6.05 -2.78
CA ARG A 155 17.31 7.25 -2.78
C ARG A 155 16.48 8.53 -2.72
N LEU A 156 15.38 8.62 -3.45
CA LEU A 156 14.50 9.80 -3.41
C LEU A 156 13.75 9.91 -2.09
N ASP A 157 13.29 8.78 -1.55
CA ASP A 157 12.63 8.71 -0.24
C ASP A 157 13.56 9.21 0.86
N ALA A 158 14.83 8.77 0.84
CA ALA A 158 15.86 9.26 1.77
C ALA A 158 16.10 10.77 1.64
N VAL A 159 16.19 11.29 0.41
CA VAL A 159 16.34 12.74 0.18
C VAL A 159 15.12 13.49 0.69
N PHE A 160 13.92 12.99 0.42
CA PHE A 160 12.68 13.59 0.89
C PHE A 160 12.61 13.64 2.41
N GLU A 161 12.82 12.52 3.11
CA GLU A 161 12.78 12.50 4.59
C GLU A 161 13.91 13.35 5.19
N GLN A 162 15.08 13.41 4.54
CA GLN A 162 16.13 14.34 4.94
C GLN A 162 15.66 15.80 4.84
N GLN A 163 15.01 16.20 3.75
CA GLN A 163 14.49 17.56 3.61
C GLN A 163 13.41 17.87 4.65
N ILE A 164 12.52 16.91 4.95
CA ILE A 164 11.54 17.04 6.04
C ILE A 164 12.23 17.22 7.40
N SER A 165 13.32 16.48 7.66
CA SER A 165 14.07 16.56 8.92
C SER A 165 14.75 17.92 9.15
N LEU A 166 15.10 18.62 8.07
CA LEU A 166 15.75 19.94 8.07
C LEU A 166 14.76 21.09 8.30
N LEU A 167 13.45 20.84 8.19
CA LEU A 167 12.44 21.87 8.44
C LEU A 167 12.43 22.32 9.91
N PRO A 168 12.02 23.57 10.18
CA PRO A 168 11.72 24.03 11.53
C PRO A 168 10.77 23.07 12.25
N HIS A 169 10.97 22.89 13.56
CA HIS A 169 10.24 21.88 14.33
C HIS A 169 8.71 22.00 14.21
N ALA A 170 8.16 23.21 14.18
CA ALA A 170 6.73 23.48 14.06
C ALA A 170 6.11 23.05 12.71
N ILE A 171 6.91 23.03 11.64
CA ILE A 171 6.47 22.55 10.32
C ILE A 171 6.71 21.03 10.23
N ARG A 172 7.88 20.58 10.68
CA ARG A 172 8.26 19.17 10.70
C ARG A 172 7.30 18.29 11.50
N SER A 173 6.77 18.77 12.62
CA SER A 173 5.80 18.03 13.43
C SER A 173 4.53 17.66 12.65
N ARG A 174 4.05 18.56 11.78
CA ARG A 174 2.87 18.37 10.92
C ARG A 174 3.14 17.44 9.73
N ALA A 175 4.39 17.37 9.28
CA ALA A 175 4.84 16.47 8.23
C ALA A 175 5.26 15.08 8.74
N SER A 176 5.43 14.93 10.05
CA SER A 176 5.89 13.69 10.69
C SER A 176 4.81 12.61 10.64
N ILE A 177 5.22 11.38 10.32
CA ILE A 177 4.34 10.20 10.33
C ILE A 177 4.09 9.71 11.78
N LEU A 178 5.02 10.01 12.69
CA LEU A 178 5.05 9.48 14.05
C LEU A 178 4.42 10.39 15.10
N LEU A 179 4.08 11.64 14.74
CA LEU A 179 3.36 12.50 15.66
C LEU A 179 1.85 12.20 15.55
N ALA A 180 1.35 11.50 16.56
CA ALA A 180 -0.04 11.66 16.99
C ALA A 180 -0.36 13.17 17.11
N PRO A 181 -1.62 13.59 16.92
CA PRO A 181 -2.01 15.00 16.94
C PRO A 181 -1.42 15.70 18.17
N PRO A 182 -1.03 16.99 18.06
CA PRO A 182 -0.43 17.71 19.16
C PRO A 182 -1.34 17.55 20.38
N PHE A 183 -0.79 16.96 21.44
CA PHE A 183 -1.42 17.00 22.75
C PHE A 183 -1.75 18.47 23.01
N ASP A 184 -3.04 18.75 23.12
CA ASP A 184 -3.54 20.05 23.51
C ASP A 184 -2.72 20.53 24.71
N ASP A 185 -2.25 21.76 24.60
CA ASP A 185 -1.82 22.59 25.71
C ASP A 185 -3.07 22.90 26.57
N GLN A 186 -3.69 21.87 27.14
CA GLN A 186 -4.63 22.00 28.24
C GLN A 186 -3.80 22.15 29.50
N SER A 187 -3.25 23.36 29.66
CA SER A 187 -3.01 23.91 30.98
C SER A 187 -4.35 23.88 31.73
N SER A 188 -4.55 22.79 32.45
CA SER A 188 -5.56 22.65 33.47
C SER A 188 -5.36 23.78 34.47
N SER A 189 -6.23 24.78 34.42
CA SER A 189 -6.48 25.68 35.54
C SER A 189 -7.99 25.83 35.67
N ASN A 190 -8.64 24.73 36.06
CA ASN A 190 -9.85 24.83 36.86
C ASN A 190 -9.46 25.55 38.15
N GLY A 191 -9.86 26.81 38.25
CA GLY A 191 -9.94 27.48 39.52
C GLY A 191 -11.08 26.87 40.33
N ASP A 192 -10.77 26.31 41.49
CA ASP A 192 -11.56 26.56 42.69
C ASP A 192 -10.79 26.24 43.98
N GLY A 193 -10.57 27.31 44.75
CA GLY A 193 -10.42 27.43 46.22
C GLY A 193 -9.63 26.40 47.05
N ALA A 194 -8.41 26.75 47.48
CA ALA A 194 -8.09 27.28 48.84
C ALA A 194 -6.57 27.20 49.17
N PRO A 195 -5.96 28.22 49.83
CA PRO A 195 -4.52 28.30 50.16
C PRO A 195 -4.25 27.99 51.66
N PRO A 196 -3.06 28.26 52.24
CA PRO A 196 -1.66 28.12 51.79
C PRO A 196 -0.82 27.29 52.80
N GLU A 197 0.28 26.63 52.41
CA GLU A 197 1.44 26.54 53.32
C GLU A 197 2.77 26.53 52.54
N ASP A 198 3.64 27.38 53.07
CA ASP A 198 4.93 27.84 52.61
C ASP A 198 6.00 26.84 53.05
N THR A 199 6.65 26.14 52.11
CA THR A 199 8.01 25.64 52.33
C THR A 199 8.85 25.87 51.08
N SER A 200 9.50 27.03 51.13
CA SER A 200 10.63 27.43 50.33
C SER A 200 11.71 26.35 50.13
N LYS A 201 12.35 26.42 48.95
CA LYS A 201 13.77 26.07 48.69
C LYS A 201 14.15 24.58 48.79
N ARG A 202 13.93 23.85 47.70
CA ARG A 202 14.87 22.92 47.05
C ARG A 202 14.21 22.45 45.75
N ASP A 203 14.98 22.00 44.77
CA ASP A 203 14.52 21.44 43.47
C ASP A 203 14.52 22.36 42.25
N ASN A 204 15.30 23.46 42.26
CA ASN A 204 15.56 24.27 41.06
C ASN A 204 16.94 24.02 40.39
N GLU A 205 17.65 22.95 40.76
CA GLU A 205 18.98 22.65 40.20
C GLU A 205 19.02 21.38 39.32
N GLU A 206 18.06 20.47 39.47
CA GLU A 206 18.08 19.17 38.76
C GLU A 206 17.30 19.18 37.43
N ARG A 207 16.42 20.18 37.23
CA ARG A 207 15.64 20.33 35.99
C ARG A 207 16.38 21.00 34.83
N ARG A 208 17.62 21.47 35.04
CA ARG A 208 18.42 22.18 34.02
C ARG A 208 19.47 21.33 33.30
N ARG A 209 19.58 20.02 33.59
CA ARG A 209 20.58 19.14 32.94
C ARG A 209 20.00 18.09 31.98
N SER A 210 18.69 18.00 31.83
CA SER A 210 18.03 17.07 30.89
C SER A 210 17.55 17.76 29.61
N SER A 211 18.45 18.41 28.86
CA SER A 211 18.11 19.10 27.60
C SER A 211 19.02 18.73 26.42
N ARG A 212 19.81 17.66 26.55
CA ARG A 212 20.84 17.31 25.54
C ARG A 212 20.85 15.86 25.07
N ALA A 213 19.80 15.08 25.35
CA ALA A 213 19.50 13.94 24.49
C ALA A 213 18.60 14.45 23.36
N ARG A 214 19.21 15.02 22.32
CA ARG A 214 18.53 15.12 21.03
C ARG A 214 18.37 13.67 20.58
N VAL A 215 17.23 13.06 20.91
CA VAL A 215 16.81 11.84 20.24
C VAL A 215 16.60 12.28 18.81
N ASP A 216 17.58 12.04 17.95
CA ASP A 216 17.39 12.09 16.51
C ASP A 216 16.34 11.01 16.22
N VAL A 217 15.07 11.42 16.21
CA VAL A 217 13.97 10.59 15.77
C VAL A 217 14.20 10.40 14.27
N VAL A 218 14.94 9.35 13.93
CA VAL A 218 15.07 8.87 12.56
C VAL A 218 13.65 8.50 12.14
N LEU A 219 13.04 9.38 11.33
CA LEU A 219 11.71 9.15 10.79
C LEU A 219 11.76 7.84 9.98
N PRO A 220 10.85 6.88 10.25
CA PRO A 220 10.81 5.65 9.50
C PRO A 220 10.60 5.95 8.03
N THR A 221 11.47 5.40 7.19
CA THR A 221 11.32 5.51 5.73
C THR A 221 10.01 4.88 5.29
N THR A 222 9.48 5.29 4.14
CA THR A 222 8.23 4.71 3.62
C THR A 222 8.35 3.21 3.37
N LEU A 223 9.55 2.74 3.03
CA LEU A 223 9.84 1.31 2.89
C LEU A 223 9.60 0.55 4.21
N GLN A 224 10.07 1.07 5.34
CA GLN A 224 9.87 0.45 6.65
C GLN A 224 8.38 0.36 7.01
N LEU A 225 7.61 1.39 6.69
CA LEU A 225 6.15 1.39 6.90
C LEU A 225 5.43 0.39 6.01
N VAL A 226 5.84 0.27 4.74
CA VAL A 226 5.29 -0.73 3.81
C VAL A 226 5.62 -2.15 4.28
N GLU A 227 6.85 -2.40 4.72
CA GLU A 227 7.24 -3.70 5.28
C GLU A 227 6.46 -4.04 6.54
N GLN A 228 6.28 -3.07 7.45
CA GLN A 228 5.49 -3.24 8.67
C GLN A 228 4.02 -3.55 8.35
N GLU A 229 3.41 -2.84 7.41
CA GLU A 229 2.04 -3.09 6.99
C GLU A 229 1.89 -4.46 6.33
N LYS A 230 2.86 -4.87 5.49
CA LYS A 230 2.88 -6.21 4.88
C LYS A 230 3.00 -7.31 5.94
N GLN A 231 3.78 -7.09 7.00
CA GLN A 231 3.86 -8.00 8.14
C GLN A 231 2.52 -8.07 8.88
N ARG A 232 1.87 -6.93 9.14
CA ARG A 232 0.55 -6.85 9.78
C ARG A 232 -0.52 -7.61 8.98
N GLN A 233 -0.54 -7.45 7.65
CA GLN A 233 -1.46 -8.16 6.77
C GLN A 233 -1.21 -9.67 6.76
N ARG A 234 0.06 -10.10 6.73
CA ARG A 234 0.42 -11.52 6.83
C ARG A 234 -0.04 -12.12 8.16
N ALA A 235 0.18 -11.42 9.27
CA ALA A 235 -0.28 -11.87 10.58
C ALA A 235 -1.81 -11.99 10.65
N MET A 236 -2.55 -11.06 10.04
CA MET A 236 -4.01 -11.11 9.97
C MET A 236 -4.51 -12.31 9.15
N LEU A 237 -3.88 -12.59 8.00
CA LEU A 237 -4.19 -13.75 7.17
C LEU A 237 -3.86 -15.07 7.88
N GLU A 238 -2.74 -15.13 8.60
CA GLU A 238 -2.35 -16.31 9.38
C GLU A 238 -3.31 -16.55 10.55
N GLN A 239 -3.73 -15.48 11.23
CA GLN A 239 -4.75 -15.55 12.28
C GLN A 239 -6.10 -16.01 11.72
N SER A 240 -6.51 -15.50 10.55
CA SER A 240 -7.74 -15.94 9.87
C SER A 240 -7.68 -17.42 9.49
N LYS A 241 -6.57 -17.88 8.89
CA LYS A 241 -6.35 -19.30 8.60
C LYS A 241 -6.31 -20.16 9.86
N ARG A 242 -5.76 -19.65 10.96
CA ARG A 242 -5.74 -20.36 12.24
C ARG A 242 -7.16 -20.53 12.80
N LEU A 243 -7.97 -19.48 12.77
CA LEU A 243 -9.38 -19.53 13.17
C LEU A 243 -10.19 -20.45 12.25
N GLU A 244 -9.91 -20.49 10.95
CA GLU A 244 -10.56 -21.40 10.01
C GLU A 244 -10.21 -22.87 10.31
N ARG A 245 -8.93 -23.17 10.61
CA ARG A 245 -8.52 -24.50 11.06
C ARG A 245 -9.15 -24.89 12.39
N GLU A 246 -9.28 -23.95 13.31
CA GLU A 246 -9.94 -24.18 14.60
C GLU A 246 -11.44 -24.45 14.42
N ARG A 247 -12.14 -23.70 13.55
CA ARG A 247 -13.53 -23.99 13.20
C ARG A 247 -13.67 -25.35 12.52
N ALA A 248 -12.77 -25.71 11.61
CA ALA A 248 -12.79 -27.03 10.97
C ALA A 248 -12.57 -28.16 11.99
N ARG A 249 -11.68 -27.95 12.96
CA ARG A 249 -11.46 -28.89 14.05
C ARG A 249 -12.70 -29.01 14.95
N ASN A 250 -13.29 -27.89 15.37
CA ASN A 250 -14.49 -27.90 16.20
C ASN A 250 -15.67 -28.52 15.46
N ALA A 251 -15.85 -28.26 14.16
CA ALA A 251 -16.88 -28.91 13.35
C ALA A 251 -16.65 -30.42 13.21
N ALA A 252 -15.38 -30.87 13.11
CA ALA A 252 -15.05 -32.29 13.10
C ALA A 252 -15.27 -32.94 14.48
N GLU A 253 -14.97 -32.24 15.58
CA GLU A 253 -15.26 -32.68 16.94
C GLU A 253 -16.77 -32.74 17.21
N GLU A 254 -17.54 -31.77 16.72
CA GLU A 254 -19.01 -31.77 16.77
C GLU A 254 -19.61 -32.89 15.93
N TRP A 255 -19.10 -33.12 14.72
CA TRP A 255 -19.54 -34.23 13.88
C TRP A 255 -19.21 -35.58 14.53
N ALA A 256 -18.01 -35.73 15.10
CA ALA A 256 -17.64 -36.92 15.86
C ALA A 256 -18.52 -37.11 17.12
N ALA A 257 -18.86 -36.02 17.82
CA ALA A 257 -19.74 -36.07 18.98
C ALA A 257 -21.20 -36.38 18.61
N ALA A 258 -21.66 -35.99 17.43
CA ALA A 258 -23.01 -36.25 16.95
C ALA A 258 -23.16 -37.67 16.35
N GLU A 259 -22.13 -38.19 15.70
CA GLU A 259 -22.12 -39.52 15.06
C GLU A 259 -21.88 -40.64 16.07
N VAL A 260 -21.12 -40.37 17.14
CA VAL A 260 -20.89 -41.33 18.23
C VAL A 260 -22.02 -41.22 19.24
N ASP A 261 -23.05 -42.04 19.05
CA ASP A 261 -24.16 -42.17 19.99
C ASP A 261 -23.65 -42.66 21.35
N ALA A 262 -24.09 -42.01 22.43
CA ALA A 262 -23.62 -42.31 23.79
C ALA A 262 -23.88 -43.78 24.18
N ASP A 263 -24.96 -44.36 23.66
CA ASP A 263 -25.30 -45.77 23.86
C ASP A 263 -24.35 -46.72 23.12
N THR A 264 -23.90 -46.37 21.91
CA THR A 264 -22.89 -47.16 21.19
C THR A 264 -21.52 -47.12 21.88
N LEU A 265 -21.14 -45.96 22.45
CA LEU A 265 -19.92 -45.83 23.26
C LEU A 265 -20.00 -46.65 24.55
N ALA A 266 -21.17 -46.70 25.18
CA ALA A 266 -21.42 -47.53 26.37
C ALA A 266 -21.31 -49.02 26.04
N GLN A 267 -21.92 -49.47 24.93
CA GLN A 267 -21.81 -50.86 24.46
C GLN A 267 -20.36 -51.26 24.14
N VAL A 268 -19.58 -50.40 23.48
CA VAL A 268 -18.18 -50.71 23.18
C VAL A 268 -17.36 -50.87 24.46
N ARG A 269 -17.59 -50.02 25.48
CA ARG A 269 -16.93 -50.13 26.79
C ARG A 269 -17.32 -51.41 27.54
N GLU A 270 -18.59 -51.80 27.45
CA GLU A 270 -19.08 -53.05 28.05
C GLU A 270 -18.46 -54.28 27.36
N CYS A 271 -18.35 -54.26 26.03
CA CYS A 271 -17.63 -55.28 25.28
C CYS A 271 -16.14 -55.33 25.63
N GLU A 272 -15.47 -54.18 25.77
CA GLU A 272 -14.06 -54.10 26.13
C GLU A 272 -13.80 -54.65 27.55
N ALA A 273 -14.67 -54.31 28.51
CA ALA A 273 -14.63 -54.88 29.86
C ALA A 273 -14.83 -56.40 29.83
N SER A 274 -15.79 -56.89 29.04
CA SER A 274 -16.06 -58.31 28.89
C SER A 274 -14.88 -59.07 28.27
N ILE A 275 -14.23 -58.50 27.25
CA ILE A 275 -13.03 -59.07 26.62
C ILE A 275 -11.86 -59.10 27.61
N SER A 276 -11.60 -58.01 28.34
CA SER A 276 -10.54 -57.97 29.36
C SER A 276 -10.77 -59.01 30.46
N THR A 277 -12.02 -59.16 30.91
CA THR A 277 -12.36 -60.15 31.94
C THR A 277 -12.17 -61.58 31.42
N ALA A 278 -12.59 -61.86 30.18
CA ALA A 278 -12.38 -63.16 29.55
C ALA A 278 -10.90 -63.48 29.36
N GLN A 279 -10.08 -62.51 28.92
CA GLN A 279 -8.62 -62.64 28.78
C GLN A 279 -7.93 -62.90 30.12
N PHE A 280 -8.36 -62.21 31.18
CA PHE A 280 -7.87 -62.44 32.54
C PHE A 280 -8.19 -63.87 33.02
N LEU A 281 -9.43 -64.32 32.84
CA LEU A 281 -9.85 -65.66 33.25
C LEU A 281 -9.15 -66.77 32.46
N THR A 282 -8.89 -66.58 31.17
CA THR A 282 -8.09 -67.54 30.37
C THR A 282 -6.65 -67.58 30.86
N SER A 283 -6.04 -66.42 31.11
CA SER A 283 -4.67 -66.34 31.61
C SER A 283 -4.49 -67.00 32.99
N CYS A 284 -5.48 -66.88 33.89
CA CYS A 284 -5.45 -67.56 35.19
C CYS A 284 -5.75 -69.06 35.12
N SER A 285 -6.46 -69.53 34.10
CA SER A 285 -6.77 -70.95 33.94
C SER A 285 -5.57 -71.75 33.44
N ASP A 286 -4.70 -71.13 32.64
CA ASP A 286 -3.46 -71.74 32.14
C ASP A 286 -2.37 -71.89 33.23
N GLU A 287 -2.46 -71.19 34.36
CA GLU A 287 -1.52 -71.31 35.48
C GLU A 287 -1.88 -72.41 36.50
N ILE A 288 -3.08 -72.99 36.40
CA ILE A 288 -3.62 -73.97 37.38
C ILE A 288 -3.63 -75.41 36.83
N GLY A 289 -3.33 -75.62 35.55
CA GLY A 289 -3.19 -76.94 34.90
C GLY A 289 -1.75 -77.41 34.79
#